data_AF-A0A9X4DC61-F1
#
_entry.id   AF-A0A9X4DC61-F1
#
_cell.length_a   1.000
_cell.length_b   1.000
_cell.length_c   1.000
_cell.angle_alpha   90.00
_cell.angle_beta   90.00
_cell.angle_gamma   90.00
#
_symmetry.space_group_name_H-M   'P 1'
#
loop_
_entity.id
_entity.type
_entity.pdbx_description
1 polymer ?
#
loop_
_entity_poly.entity_id
_entity_poly.type
_entity_poly.pdbx_seq_one_letter_code
_entity_poly.pdbx_strand_id
1 'polypeptide(L)'
;MTTENRSSNTEMAAKLCPCPFCGQQDAFVEQLDSDASVVICQGRVDKYSACLARGPVGVRQHEGEDQPGHDQAVKEWNKRAAPQPHPEPIAWMVGTAFWWTKDEAERDAEATGIPIVGLGPMPDAGEAARLRIELGHMRDERDDLSAKLDRFYSRTHGIKNLAAIEELSDKLADRDALLTDISKRHWSGVDFDLPADLVDRIKALFASAEPNAPGVLPRAHDVNMFQRTAEPGAKS
;
A
#
# COMPACT_ATOMS: atom_id res chain seq x y z
N MET A 1 -25.70 37.29 49.84
CA MET A 1 -26.46 36.06 50.15
C MET A 1 -26.12 35.05 49.06
N THR A 2 -25.77 33.86 49.51
CA THR A 2 -25.14 32.74 48.79
C THR A 2 -25.99 32.22 47.64
N THR A 3 -25.46 32.28 46.41
CA THR A 3 -25.97 31.49 45.29
C THR A 3 -25.54 30.05 45.47
N GLU A 4 -26.49 29.21 45.82
CA GLU A 4 -26.31 27.78 46.04
C GLU A 4 -25.87 27.07 44.76
N ASN A 5 -24.62 26.65 44.78
CA ASN A 5 -24.11 25.33 44.37
C ASN A 5 -25.03 24.50 43.47
N ARG A 6 -25.00 24.77 42.16
CA ARG A 6 -25.56 23.88 41.13
C ARG A 6 -24.56 22.76 40.84
N SER A 7 -24.38 21.86 41.80
CA SER A 7 -23.78 20.55 41.59
C SER A 7 -24.87 19.55 41.22
N SER A 8 -24.52 18.59 40.36
CA SER A 8 -25.30 17.39 39.96
C SER A 8 -26.05 17.54 38.64
N ASN A 9 -25.31 17.41 37.54
CA ASN A 9 -25.68 16.56 36.40
C ASN A 9 -24.40 16.28 35.61
N THR A 10 -23.49 15.51 36.22
CA THR A 10 -22.47 14.78 35.46
C THR A 10 -23.08 13.41 35.19
N GLU A 11 -24.03 13.38 34.26
CA GLU A 11 -24.53 12.15 33.67
C GLU A 11 -23.33 11.37 33.13
N MET A 12 -23.13 10.18 33.70
CA MET A 12 -22.50 8.97 33.16
C MET A 12 -21.87 9.07 31.75
N ALA A 13 -20.91 9.97 31.52
CA ALA A 13 -20.12 9.99 30.30
C ALA A 13 -19.41 8.64 30.21
N ALA A 14 -19.75 7.84 29.19
CA ALA A 14 -19.23 6.50 29.03
C ALA A 14 -17.69 6.54 29.07
N LYS A 15 -17.09 5.83 30.02
CA LYS A 15 -15.62 5.81 30.16
C LYS A 15 -15.01 5.17 28.92
N LEU A 16 -13.98 5.81 28.36
CA LEU A 16 -13.22 5.26 27.24
C LEU A 16 -12.55 3.94 27.63
N CYS A 17 -12.79 2.89 26.83
CA CYS A 17 -12.06 1.64 26.92
C CYS A 17 -10.58 1.85 26.50
N PRO A 18 -9.66 1.00 26.98
CA PRO A 18 -8.27 1.01 26.53
C PRO A 18 -8.17 0.88 25.01
N CYS A 19 -7.10 1.43 24.43
CA CYS A 19 -6.91 1.41 22.99
C CYS A 19 -6.86 -0.02 22.45
N PRO A 20 -7.66 -0.37 21.42
CA PRO A 20 -7.66 -1.72 20.84
C PRO A 20 -6.35 -2.10 20.15
N PHE A 21 -5.49 -1.13 19.87
CA PHE A 21 -4.24 -1.34 19.13
C PHE A 21 -3.01 -1.45 20.06
N CYS A 22 -2.88 -0.54 21.04
CA CYS A 22 -1.73 -0.52 21.94
C CYS A 22 -2.05 -0.91 23.40
N GLY A 23 -3.33 -1.11 23.74
CA GLY A 23 -3.77 -1.47 25.09
C GLY A 23 -3.66 -0.35 26.13
N GLN A 24 -3.16 0.83 25.77
CA GLN A 24 -2.98 1.96 26.68
C GLN A 24 -4.30 2.71 26.93
N GLN A 25 -4.43 3.34 28.10
CA GLN A 25 -5.61 4.12 28.49
C GLN A 25 -5.48 5.62 28.18
N ASP A 26 -4.43 6.01 27.45
CA ASP A 26 -4.16 7.39 27.09
C ASP A 26 -4.89 7.76 25.79
N ALA A 27 -6.22 7.75 25.85
CA ALA A 27 -7.09 8.13 24.74
C ALA A 27 -8.06 9.22 25.18
N PHE A 28 -8.35 10.17 24.29
CA PHE A 28 -9.23 11.31 24.55
C PHE A 28 -10.10 11.59 23.33
N VAL A 29 -11.21 12.31 23.55
CA VAL A 29 -12.13 12.74 22.48
C VAL A 29 -11.74 14.15 22.05
N GLU A 30 -11.55 14.36 20.74
CA GLU A 30 -11.31 15.66 20.12
C GLU A 30 -12.48 16.02 19.21
N GLN A 31 -12.96 17.26 19.29
CA GLN A 31 -13.96 17.76 18.36
C GLN A 31 -13.30 18.02 17.00
N LEU A 32 -13.84 17.43 15.94
CA LEU A 32 -13.31 17.57 14.59
C LEU A 32 -14.00 18.71 13.83
N ASP A 33 -15.33 18.73 13.89
CA ASP A 33 -16.19 19.68 13.17
C ASP A 33 -17.38 20.11 14.06
N SER A 34 -18.24 20.98 13.54
CA SER A 34 -19.45 21.47 14.23
C SER A 34 -20.40 20.35 14.66
N ASP A 35 -20.35 19.18 14.03
CA ASP A 35 -21.27 18.06 14.26
C ASP A 35 -20.57 16.70 14.47
N ALA A 36 -19.25 16.69 14.70
CA ALA A 36 -18.49 15.44 14.82
C ALA A 36 -17.31 15.52 15.80
N SER A 37 -17.09 14.42 16.50
CA SER A 37 -15.93 14.20 17.37
C SER A 37 -15.23 12.88 17.04
N VAL A 38 -13.97 12.74 17.45
CA VAL A 38 -13.13 11.56 17.20
C VAL A 38 -12.35 11.19 18.46
N VAL A 39 -12.16 9.89 18.72
CA VAL A 39 -11.25 9.43 19.78
C VAL A 39 -9.84 9.29 19.22
N ILE A 40 -8.83 9.79 19.92
CA ILE A 40 -7.41 9.68 19.53
C ILE A 40 -6.61 9.06 20.68
N CYS A 41 -5.84 8.02 20.39
CA CYS A 41 -4.90 7.45 21.35
C CYS A 41 -3.51 8.11 21.26
N GLN A 42 -2.98 8.55 22.40
CA GLN A 42 -1.61 9.05 22.57
C GLN A 42 -0.71 8.09 23.36
N GLY A 43 -1.18 6.86 23.62
CA GLY A 43 -0.38 5.83 24.29
C GLY A 43 0.97 5.62 23.62
N ARG A 44 2.05 5.63 24.41
CA ARG A 44 3.40 5.37 23.91
C ARG A 44 3.55 3.89 23.56
N VAL A 45 3.94 3.62 22.32
CA VAL A 45 4.27 2.27 21.83
C VAL A 45 5.74 1.97 22.12
N ASP A 46 6.60 2.98 22.03
CA ASP A 46 8.02 2.91 22.38
C ASP A 46 8.52 4.28 22.92
N LYS A 47 9.85 4.47 23.02
CA LYS A 47 10.48 5.69 23.54
C LYS A 47 10.23 6.94 22.65
N TYR A 48 9.98 6.76 21.36
CA TYR A 48 9.90 7.80 20.35
C TYR A 48 8.57 7.83 19.58
N SER A 49 7.71 6.83 19.74
CA SER A 49 6.49 6.64 18.95
C SER A 49 5.24 6.57 19.83
N ALA A 50 4.23 7.38 19.47
CA ALA A 50 2.87 7.29 20.02
C ALA A 50 1.97 6.50 19.06
N CYS A 51 0.93 5.87 19.61
CA CYS A 51 0.02 5.01 18.85
C CYS A 51 -0.75 5.78 17.77
N LEU A 52 -1.30 6.94 18.11
CA LEU A 52 -2.09 7.81 17.23
C LEU A 52 -3.29 7.12 16.55
N ALA A 53 -3.71 5.97 17.07
CA ALA A 53 -4.90 5.29 16.58
C ALA A 53 -6.12 6.20 16.75
N ARG A 54 -6.90 6.32 15.68
CA ARG A 54 -8.11 7.16 15.65
C ARG A 54 -9.36 6.30 15.62
N GLY A 55 -10.37 6.73 16.37
CA GLY A 55 -11.74 6.24 16.28
C GLY A 55 -12.34 6.54 14.90
N PRO A 56 -13.52 5.98 14.58
CA PRO A 56 -14.20 6.29 13.34
C PRO A 56 -14.48 7.79 13.23
N VAL A 57 -14.32 8.31 12.01
CA VAL A 57 -14.49 9.71 11.66
C VAL A 57 -15.88 9.92 11.06
N GLY A 58 -16.54 11.03 11.37
CA GLY A 58 -17.79 11.46 10.73
C GLY A 58 -19.08 10.90 11.36
N VAL A 59 -19.04 10.49 12.63
CA VAL A 59 -20.23 10.02 13.33
C VAL A 59 -20.95 11.21 13.97
N ARG A 60 -22.10 11.59 13.40
CA ARG A 60 -22.88 12.77 13.79
C ARG A 60 -23.95 12.39 14.80
N GLN A 61 -23.97 13.07 15.95
CA GLN A 61 -25.12 13.12 16.85
C GLN A 61 -25.25 14.56 17.35
N HIS A 62 -26.44 15.13 17.22
CA HIS A 62 -26.69 16.56 17.47
C HIS A 62 -27.83 16.77 18.49
N GLU A 63 -28.37 15.71 19.10
CA GLU A 63 -29.49 15.85 20.04
C GLU A 63 -28.97 15.84 21.49
N GLY A 64 -28.71 17.04 22.03
CA GLY A 64 -28.58 17.26 23.47
C GLY A 64 -27.20 17.09 24.10
N GLU A 65 -26.15 16.80 23.33
CA GLU A 65 -24.76 16.69 23.83
C GLU A 65 -24.07 18.05 23.96
N ASP A 66 -23.27 18.24 25.03
CA ASP A 66 -22.41 19.43 25.21
C ASP A 66 -21.34 19.56 24.11
N GLN A 67 -20.83 18.42 23.63
CA GLN A 67 -19.91 18.32 22.51
C GLN A 67 -20.52 17.42 21.44
N PRO A 68 -20.89 17.96 20.25
CA PRO A 68 -21.52 17.18 19.19
C PRO A 68 -20.71 15.94 18.77
N GLY A 69 -21.38 14.78 18.79
CA GLY A 69 -20.81 13.50 18.38
C GLY A 69 -19.81 12.89 19.38
N HIS A 70 -19.72 13.42 20.61
CA HIS A 70 -18.85 12.90 21.64
C HIS A 70 -19.24 11.47 22.03
N ASP A 71 -20.50 11.26 22.40
CA ASP A 71 -20.95 9.97 22.93
C ASP A 71 -20.91 8.89 21.87
N GLN A 72 -21.19 9.27 20.63
CA GLN A 72 -21.07 8.37 19.49
C GLN A 72 -19.62 8.00 19.18
N ALA A 73 -18.67 8.93 19.29
CA ALA A 73 -17.24 8.64 19.13
C ALA A 73 -16.75 7.66 20.21
N VAL A 74 -17.17 7.88 21.47
CA VAL A 74 -16.90 6.98 22.59
C VAL A 74 -17.51 5.60 22.37
N LYS A 75 -18.78 5.54 21.95
CA LYS A 75 -19.50 4.28 21.71
C LYS A 75 -18.82 3.43 20.66
N GLU A 76 -18.46 4.02 19.52
CA GLU A 76 -17.79 3.28 18.45
C GLU A 76 -16.36 2.88 18.81
N TRP A 77 -15.63 3.73 19.56
CA TRP A 77 -14.34 3.35 20.12
C TRP A 77 -14.47 2.15 21.05
N ASN A 78 -15.43 2.19 21.97
CA ASN A 78 -15.67 1.11 22.92
C ASN A 78 -16.16 -0.17 22.24
N LYS A 79 -16.94 -0.07 21.15
CA LYS A 79 -17.34 -1.22 20.33
C LYS A 79 -16.14 -1.90 19.66
N ARG A 80 -15.13 -1.12 19.23
CA ARG A 80 -13.88 -1.66 18.67
C ARG A 80 -12.95 -2.23 19.74
N ALA A 81 -12.93 -1.61 20.92
CA ALA A 81 -12.16 -2.05 22.07
C ALA A 81 -12.80 -3.23 22.80
N ALA A 82 -14.09 -3.46 22.60
CA ALA A 82 -14.77 -4.64 23.12
C ALA A 82 -14.09 -5.89 22.53
N PRO A 83 -13.70 -6.86 23.37
CA PRO A 83 -13.33 -8.17 22.88
C PRO A 83 -14.50 -8.66 22.02
N GLN A 84 -14.24 -8.92 20.74
CA GLN A 84 -15.23 -9.59 19.91
C GLN A 84 -15.59 -10.88 20.64
N PRO A 85 -16.88 -11.20 20.87
CA PRO A 85 -17.28 -12.48 21.42
C PRO A 85 -16.87 -13.53 20.40
N HIS A 86 -15.66 -14.05 20.55
CA HIS A 86 -15.25 -15.22 19.84
C HIS A 86 -16.18 -16.34 20.33
N PRO A 87 -16.85 -17.11 19.44
CA PRO A 87 -17.40 -18.40 19.87
C PRO A 87 -16.32 -19.13 20.66
N GLU A 88 -16.70 -19.72 21.79
CA GLU A 88 -15.80 -20.21 22.84
C GLU A 88 -14.55 -20.88 22.25
N PRO A 89 -13.35 -20.63 22.82
CA PRO A 89 -12.14 -21.29 22.36
C PRO A 89 -12.36 -22.80 22.26
N ILE A 90 -12.06 -23.40 21.10
CA ILE A 90 -12.14 -24.85 20.92
C ILE A 90 -11.04 -25.55 21.74
N ALA A 91 -9.93 -24.85 21.97
CA ALA A 91 -8.83 -25.30 22.80
C ALA A 91 -8.11 -24.13 23.48
N TRP A 92 -7.30 -24.45 24.48
CA TRP A 92 -6.45 -23.52 25.21
C TRP A 92 -5.00 -24.00 25.11
N MET A 93 -4.08 -23.09 24.82
CA MET A 93 -2.65 -23.35 24.74
C MET A 93 -1.94 -22.76 25.95
N VAL A 94 -1.09 -23.55 26.60
CA VAL A 94 -0.18 -23.11 27.67
C VAL A 94 1.23 -23.51 27.24
N GLY A 95 2.01 -22.51 26.82
CA GLY A 95 3.33 -22.75 26.21
C GLY A 95 3.21 -23.52 24.91
N THR A 96 3.59 -24.81 24.92
CA THR A 96 3.44 -25.73 23.78
C THR A 96 2.39 -26.81 24.02
N ALA A 97 1.76 -26.85 25.20
CA ALA A 97 0.73 -27.81 25.55
C ALA A 97 -0.66 -27.30 25.09
N PHE A 98 -1.53 -28.25 24.73
CA PHE A 98 -2.90 -27.98 24.30
C PHE A 98 -3.89 -28.67 25.25
N TRP A 99 -4.91 -27.93 25.64
CA TRP A 99 -5.98 -28.36 26.56
C TRP A 99 -7.33 -28.16 25.89
N TRP A 100 -8.21 -29.16 25.99
CA TRP A 100 -9.57 -29.12 25.43
C TRP A 100 -10.60 -28.62 26.46
N THR A 101 -10.16 -28.38 27.69
CA THR A 101 -10.96 -27.79 28.75
C THR A 101 -10.20 -26.62 29.37
N LYS A 102 -10.95 -25.58 29.75
CA LYS A 102 -10.37 -24.38 30.36
C LYS A 102 -9.73 -24.68 31.71
N ASP A 103 -10.37 -25.52 32.52
CA ASP A 103 -9.91 -25.86 33.87
C ASP A 103 -8.56 -26.60 33.89
N GLU A 104 -8.26 -27.36 32.83
CA GLU A 104 -6.95 -28.00 32.67
C GLU A 104 -5.89 -26.98 32.28
N ALA A 105 -6.22 -26.05 31.38
CA ALA A 105 -5.32 -24.97 31.01
C ALA A 105 -5.02 -24.02 32.18
N GLU A 106 -6.01 -23.74 33.03
CA GLU A 106 -5.83 -22.90 34.22
C GLU A 106 -4.87 -23.54 35.22
N ARG A 107 -5.03 -24.84 35.51
CA ARG A 107 -4.09 -25.56 36.38
C ARG A 107 -2.68 -25.63 35.81
N ASP A 108 -2.54 -25.84 34.51
CA ASP A 108 -1.23 -25.90 33.86
C ASP A 108 -0.56 -24.51 33.80
N ALA A 109 -1.33 -23.46 33.58
CA ALA A 109 -0.85 -22.08 33.64
C ALA A 109 -0.41 -21.68 35.05
N GLU A 110 -1.14 -22.10 36.09
CA GLU A 110 -0.74 -21.93 37.49
C GLU A 110 0.56 -22.68 37.80
N ALA A 111 0.71 -23.92 37.31
CA ALA A 111 1.90 -24.74 37.55
C ALA A 111 3.14 -24.23 36.81
N THR A 112 2.97 -23.73 35.58
CA THR A 112 4.08 -23.31 34.71
C THR A 112 4.37 -21.81 34.77
N GLY A 113 3.42 -21.00 35.24
CA GLY A 113 3.48 -19.54 35.16
C GLY A 113 3.36 -19.00 33.73
N ILE A 114 2.93 -19.82 32.77
CA ILE A 114 2.80 -19.43 31.36
C ILE A 114 1.35 -18.99 31.08
N PRO A 115 1.13 -17.88 30.37
CA PRO A 115 -0.22 -17.40 30.07
C PRO A 115 -1.00 -18.37 29.18
N ILE A 116 -2.31 -18.44 29.39
CA ILE A 116 -3.25 -19.21 28.57
C ILE A 116 -3.59 -18.42 27.31
N VAL A 117 -3.47 -19.06 26.15
CA VAL A 117 -3.90 -18.53 24.85
C VAL A 117 -5.12 -19.32 24.37
N GLY A 118 -6.27 -18.66 24.21
CA GLY A 118 -7.46 -19.28 23.64
C GLY A 118 -7.32 -19.46 22.12
N LEU A 119 -7.53 -20.67 21.63
CA LEU A 119 -7.56 -21.00 20.20
C LEU A 119 -9.02 -21.01 19.73
N GLY A 120 -9.37 -20.04 18.90
CA GLY A 120 -10.70 -19.93 18.34
C GLY A 120 -11.05 -21.09 17.37
N PRO A 121 -12.33 -21.29 17.05
CA PRO A 121 -12.74 -22.14 15.94
C PRO A 121 -11.91 -21.94 14.69
N MET A 122 -11.53 -23.05 14.07
CA MET A 122 -11.01 -23.00 12.71
C MET A 122 -12.07 -22.33 11.83
N PRO A 123 -11.66 -21.45 10.90
CA PRO A 123 -12.57 -20.92 9.90
C PRO A 123 -13.28 -22.09 9.23
N ASP A 124 -14.55 -21.89 8.91
CA ASP A 124 -15.37 -23.01 8.48
C ASP A 124 -14.75 -23.66 7.23
N ALA A 125 -14.86 -25.00 7.14
CA ALA A 125 -14.24 -25.74 6.06
C ALA A 125 -14.76 -25.31 4.67
N GLY A 126 -15.97 -24.71 4.62
CA GLY A 126 -16.59 -24.17 3.42
C GLY A 126 -15.95 -22.86 2.97
N GLU A 127 -15.70 -21.90 3.86
CA GLU A 127 -14.93 -20.67 3.63
C GLU A 127 -13.52 -21.01 3.18
N ALA A 128 -12.86 -21.96 3.85
CA ALA A 128 -11.56 -22.45 3.41
C ALA A 128 -11.61 -23.07 1.99
N ALA A 129 -12.70 -23.75 1.63
CA ALA A 129 -12.88 -24.28 0.27
C ALA A 129 -13.14 -23.16 -0.76
N ARG A 130 -14.00 -22.18 -0.42
CA ARG A 130 -14.30 -21.01 -1.27
C ARG A 130 -13.05 -20.19 -1.55
N LEU A 131 -12.26 -19.88 -0.51
CA LEU A 131 -11.00 -19.14 -0.63
C LEU A 131 -9.98 -19.89 -1.48
N ARG A 132 -9.91 -21.23 -1.39
CA ARG A 132 -9.04 -22.03 -2.26
C ARG A 132 -9.43 -21.91 -3.74
N ILE A 133 -10.72 -21.89 -4.05
CA ILE A 133 -11.22 -21.72 -5.41
C ILE A 133 -10.88 -20.32 -5.92
N GLU A 134 -11.14 -19.28 -5.12
CA GLU A 134 -10.83 -17.89 -5.47
C GLU A 134 -9.33 -17.68 -5.71
N LEU A 135 -8.48 -18.24 -4.85
CA LEU A 135 -7.03 -18.23 -5.05
C LEU A 135 -6.60 -18.97 -6.33
N GLY A 136 -7.36 -19.98 -6.75
CA GLY A 136 -7.18 -20.64 -8.05
C GLY A 136 -7.39 -19.66 -9.19
N HIS A 137 -8.56 -19.00 -9.23
CA HIS A 137 -8.87 -18.01 -10.26
C HIS A 137 -7.85 -16.87 -10.30
N MET A 138 -7.43 -16.34 -9.15
CA MET A 138 -6.42 -15.28 -9.07
C MET A 138 -5.05 -15.72 -9.61
N ARG A 139 -4.69 -16.99 -9.44
CA ARG A 139 -3.45 -17.55 -10.01
C ARG A 139 -3.56 -17.69 -11.52
N ASP A 140 -4.70 -18.16 -12.01
CA ASP A 140 -4.95 -18.28 -13.44
C ASP A 140 -4.92 -16.90 -14.12
N GLU A 141 -5.55 -15.88 -13.53
CA GLU A 141 -5.50 -14.50 -14.03
C GLU A 141 -4.07 -13.93 -14.08
N ARG A 142 -3.29 -14.19 -13.03
CA ARG A 142 -1.87 -13.80 -12.97
C ARG A 142 -1.09 -14.46 -14.10
N ASP A 143 -1.27 -15.76 -14.31
CA ASP A 143 -0.52 -16.52 -15.31
C ASP A 143 -0.92 -16.07 -16.73
N ASP A 144 -2.20 -15.79 -16.95
CA ASP A 144 -2.70 -15.18 -18.19
C ASP A 144 -2.09 -13.79 -18.44
N LEU A 145 -2.01 -12.96 -17.40
CA LEU A 145 -1.40 -11.63 -17.51
C LEU A 145 0.10 -11.72 -17.79
N SER A 146 0.80 -12.64 -17.13
CA SER A 146 2.22 -12.92 -17.41
C SER A 146 2.42 -13.34 -18.86
N ALA A 147 1.61 -14.27 -19.37
CA ALA A 147 1.68 -14.72 -20.76
C ALA A 147 1.33 -13.60 -21.77
N LYS A 148 0.45 -12.66 -21.41
CA LYS A 148 0.18 -11.46 -22.24
C LYS A 148 1.39 -10.52 -22.23
N LEU A 149 2.03 -10.34 -21.08
CA LEU A 149 3.21 -9.49 -20.93
C LEU A 149 4.40 -10.03 -21.73
N ASP A 150 4.67 -11.34 -21.66
CA ASP A 150 5.73 -11.98 -22.45
C ASP A 150 5.49 -11.83 -23.95
N ARG A 151 4.24 -12.00 -24.40
CA ARG A 151 3.85 -11.78 -25.79
C ARG A 151 4.02 -10.33 -26.21
N PHE A 152 3.71 -9.38 -25.33
CA PHE A 152 3.93 -7.97 -25.59
C PHE A 152 5.42 -7.67 -25.76
N TYR A 153 6.26 -8.01 -24.77
CA TYR A 153 7.71 -7.76 -24.84
C TYR A 153 8.38 -8.45 -26.03
N SER A 154 7.94 -9.65 -26.38
CA SER A 154 8.43 -10.37 -27.56
C SER A 154 8.03 -9.71 -28.88
N ARG A 155 6.82 -9.12 -28.95
CA ARG A 155 6.27 -8.55 -30.18
C ARG A 155 6.74 -7.12 -30.45
N THR A 156 6.97 -6.30 -29.42
CA THR A 156 7.21 -4.86 -29.60
C THR A 156 8.63 -4.39 -29.29
N HIS A 157 9.37 -4.98 -28.35
CA HIS A 157 10.56 -4.29 -27.81
C HIS A 157 11.84 -5.11 -27.59
N GLY A 158 11.81 -6.44 -27.49
CA GLY A 158 13.03 -7.21 -27.22
C GLY A 158 14.03 -7.23 -28.38
N ILE A 159 13.57 -7.60 -29.58
CA ILE A 159 14.46 -7.86 -30.73
C ILE A 159 14.87 -6.57 -31.44
N LYS A 160 13.95 -5.62 -31.62
CA LYS A 160 14.21 -4.37 -32.34
C LYS A 160 15.14 -3.42 -31.57
N ASN A 161 14.98 -3.34 -30.24
CA ASN A 161 15.86 -2.50 -29.42
C ASN A 161 17.26 -3.09 -29.32
N LEU A 162 17.39 -4.43 -29.24
CA LEU A 162 18.71 -5.06 -29.20
C LEU A 162 19.51 -4.82 -30.49
N ALA A 163 18.89 -5.02 -31.65
CA ALA A 163 19.54 -4.73 -32.94
C ALA A 163 19.91 -3.25 -33.09
N ALA A 164 19.03 -2.33 -32.64
CA ALA A 164 19.33 -0.90 -32.65
C ALA A 164 20.47 -0.52 -31.66
N ILE A 165 20.55 -1.19 -30.51
CA ILE A 165 21.61 -0.98 -29.52
C ILE A 165 22.96 -1.50 -30.06
N GLU A 166 22.97 -2.65 -30.73
CA GLU A 166 24.17 -3.19 -31.40
C GLU A 166 24.65 -2.23 -32.49
N GLU A 167 23.77 -1.78 -33.38
CA GLU A 167 24.11 -0.82 -34.44
C GLU A 167 24.66 0.51 -33.87
N LEU A 168 24.04 1.04 -32.81
CA LEU A 168 24.53 2.25 -32.14
C LEU A 168 25.88 2.02 -31.45
N SER A 169 26.13 0.82 -30.93
CA SER A 169 27.40 0.46 -30.30
C SER A 169 28.53 0.40 -31.31
N ASP A 170 28.28 -0.16 -32.50
CA ASP A 170 29.25 -0.19 -33.60
C ASP A 170 29.59 1.23 -34.08
N LYS A 171 28.58 2.09 -34.24
CA LYS A 171 28.78 3.51 -34.59
C LYS A 171 29.60 4.26 -33.53
N LEU A 172 29.41 3.95 -32.25
CA LEU A 172 30.23 4.53 -31.17
C LEU A 172 31.69 4.07 -31.25
N ALA A 173 31.92 2.79 -31.55
CA ALA A 173 33.27 2.26 -31.73
C ALA A 173 34.01 2.93 -32.92
N ASP A 174 33.32 3.12 -34.04
CA ASP A 174 33.85 3.82 -35.22
C ASP A 174 34.20 5.28 -34.92
N ARG A 175 33.32 5.99 -34.18
CA ARG A 175 33.57 7.36 -33.74
C ARG A 175 34.83 7.43 -32.87
N ASP A 176 34.96 6.55 -31.89
CA ASP A 176 36.07 6.57 -30.95
C ASP A 176 37.40 6.22 -31.63
N ALA A 177 37.38 5.33 -32.63
CA ALA A 177 38.53 5.05 -33.49
C ALA A 177 38.97 6.29 -34.30
N LEU A 178 38.03 7.05 -34.86
CA LEU A 178 38.31 8.28 -35.59
C LEU A 178 38.84 9.40 -34.68
N LEU A 179 38.26 9.58 -33.50
CA LEU A 179 38.77 10.54 -32.51
C LEU A 179 40.19 10.19 -32.09
N THR A 180 40.50 8.91 -31.97
CA THR A 180 41.86 8.42 -31.69
C THR A 180 42.83 8.72 -32.84
N ASP A 181 42.41 8.54 -34.10
CA ASP A 181 43.22 8.87 -35.28
C ASP A 181 43.47 10.38 -35.39
N ILE A 182 42.43 11.20 -35.19
CA ILE A 182 42.54 12.66 -35.14
C ILE A 182 43.50 13.10 -34.03
N SER A 183 43.38 12.53 -32.82
CA SER A 183 44.25 12.83 -31.70
C SER A 183 45.72 12.49 -32.00
N LYS A 184 46.00 11.33 -32.63
CA LYS A 184 47.34 10.94 -33.07
C LYS A 184 47.92 11.93 -34.10
N ARG A 185 47.13 12.33 -35.09
CA ARG A 185 47.55 13.30 -36.12
C ARG A 185 47.81 14.68 -35.51
N HIS A 186 46.95 15.13 -34.58
CA HIS A 186 47.11 16.39 -33.86
C HIS A 186 48.39 16.42 -33.01
N TRP A 187 48.77 15.30 -32.38
CA TRP A 187 50.01 15.21 -31.60
C TRP A 187 51.30 15.11 -32.47
N SER A 188 51.16 14.89 -33.77
CA SER A 188 52.30 14.78 -34.71
C SER A 188 52.77 16.12 -35.31
N GLY A 189 52.08 17.23 -35.02
CA GLY A 189 52.51 18.57 -35.41
C GLY A 189 52.42 18.89 -36.91
N VAL A 190 51.63 18.12 -37.67
CA VAL A 190 51.38 18.38 -39.10
C VAL A 190 50.26 19.41 -39.22
N ASP A 191 50.52 20.50 -39.92
CA ASP A 191 49.59 21.61 -40.17
C ASP A 191 48.21 21.12 -40.65
N PHE A 192 47.18 21.82 -40.18
CA PHE A 192 45.77 21.47 -40.26
C PHE A 192 45.21 21.58 -41.69
N ASP A 193 45.56 20.64 -42.56
CA ASP A 193 44.69 20.24 -43.66
C ASP A 193 44.10 18.88 -43.29
N LEU A 194 42.88 18.91 -42.73
CA LEU A 194 42.13 17.68 -42.48
C LEU A 194 41.98 16.98 -43.85
N PRO A 195 42.58 15.79 -44.06
CA PRO A 195 42.57 15.17 -45.36
C PRO A 195 41.13 14.99 -45.85
N ALA A 196 40.85 15.31 -47.12
CA ALA A 196 39.48 15.38 -47.63
C ALA A 196 38.70 14.08 -47.42
N ASP A 197 39.40 12.93 -47.44
CA ASP A 197 38.86 11.61 -47.13
C ASP A 197 38.38 11.47 -45.68
N LEU A 198 39.04 12.13 -44.72
CA LEU A 198 38.62 12.14 -43.32
C LEU A 198 37.38 13.02 -43.11
N VAL A 199 37.30 14.17 -43.79
CA VAL A 199 36.13 15.06 -43.76
C VAL A 199 34.90 14.32 -44.30
N ASP A 200 35.06 13.59 -45.40
CA ASP A 200 33.98 12.81 -46.00
C ASP A 200 33.52 11.66 -45.11
N ARG A 201 34.44 10.98 -44.41
CA ARG A 201 34.11 9.93 -43.44
C ARG A 201 33.39 10.47 -42.20
N ILE A 202 33.81 11.62 -41.68
CA ILE A 202 33.14 12.30 -40.56
C ILE A 202 31.72 12.70 -40.97
N LYS A 203 31.55 13.32 -42.15
CA LYS A 203 30.23 13.70 -42.67
C LYS A 203 29.31 12.50 -42.88
N ALA A 204 29.83 11.38 -43.40
CA ALA A 204 29.06 10.16 -43.58
C ALA A 204 28.56 9.59 -42.24
N LEU A 205 29.39 9.62 -41.20
CA LEU A 205 28.99 9.19 -39.86
C LEU A 205 27.93 10.10 -39.24
N PHE A 206 28.09 11.42 -39.36
CA PHE A 206 27.08 12.39 -38.90
C PHE A 206 25.73 12.21 -39.64
N ALA A 207 25.76 11.96 -40.96
CA ALA A 207 24.56 11.67 -41.74
C ALA A 207 23.90 10.33 -41.32
N SER A 208 24.66 9.36 -40.83
CA SER A 208 24.15 8.07 -40.33
C SER A 208 23.67 8.09 -38.87
N ALA A 209 23.96 9.19 -38.14
CA ALA A 209 23.65 9.38 -36.73
C ALA A 209 22.36 10.19 -36.50
N GLU A 210 21.72 10.70 -37.56
CA GLU A 210 20.36 11.21 -37.46
C GLU A 210 19.44 10.01 -37.18
N PRO A 211 18.78 9.96 -36.00
CA PRO A 211 17.79 8.93 -35.80
C PRO A 211 16.70 9.18 -36.84
N ASN A 212 16.38 8.17 -37.63
CA ASN A 212 15.10 8.10 -38.32
C ASN A 212 14.05 7.98 -37.20
N ALA A 213 13.75 9.09 -36.53
CA ALA A 213 12.81 9.15 -35.44
C ALA A 213 11.48 8.68 -36.03
N PRO A 214 10.93 7.53 -35.61
CA PRO A 214 9.55 7.23 -35.93
C PRO A 214 8.76 8.38 -35.32
N GLY A 215 7.96 9.04 -36.16
CA GLY A 215 7.30 10.31 -35.84
C GLY A 215 6.78 10.34 -34.40
N VAL A 216 7.02 11.46 -33.74
CA VAL A 216 6.49 11.86 -32.43
C VAL A 216 5.18 11.12 -32.15
N LEU A 217 5.23 10.08 -31.31
CA LEU A 217 4.02 9.48 -30.79
C LEU A 217 3.29 10.59 -30.01
N PRO A 218 2.00 10.84 -30.29
CA PRO A 218 1.25 11.82 -29.50
C PRO A 218 1.32 11.40 -28.03
N ARG A 219 1.61 12.39 -27.16
CA ARG A 219 1.64 12.22 -25.70
C ARG A 219 0.43 11.40 -25.26
N ALA A 220 0.67 10.22 -24.68
CA ALA A 220 -0.36 9.37 -24.12
C ALA A 220 -0.87 9.94 -22.78
N HIS A 221 -1.51 11.11 -22.82
CA HIS A 221 -2.34 11.62 -21.71
C HIS A 221 -3.85 11.55 -21.99
N ASP A 222 -4.28 11.10 -23.17
CA ASP A 222 -5.70 11.00 -23.52
C ASP A 222 -6.19 9.54 -23.67
N VAL A 223 -5.69 8.62 -22.82
CA VAL A 223 -6.36 7.32 -22.65
C VAL A 223 -7.53 7.54 -21.70
N ASN A 224 -8.67 7.89 -22.27
CA ASN A 224 -9.95 8.01 -21.57
C ASN A 224 -10.37 6.61 -21.07
N MET A 225 -9.97 6.27 -19.85
CA MET A 225 -10.17 4.97 -19.16
C MET A 225 -11.61 4.76 -18.66
N PHE A 226 -12.60 5.46 -19.21
CA PHE A 226 -14.01 5.30 -18.84
C PHE A 226 -14.93 5.38 -20.06
N GLN A 227 -15.02 4.27 -20.80
CA GLN A 227 -16.25 3.95 -21.52
C GLN A 227 -16.93 2.79 -20.80
N ARG A 228 -17.75 3.15 -19.79
CA ARG A 228 -18.82 2.27 -19.30
C ARG A 228 -19.79 2.05 -20.46
N THR A 229 -19.88 0.82 -20.93
CA THR A 229 -20.98 0.38 -21.79
C THR A 229 -22.29 0.49 -21.00
N ALA A 230 -23.11 1.48 -21.35
CA ALA A 230 -24.48 1.56 -20.89
C ALA A 230 -25.34 0.60 -21.74
N GLU A 231 -26.01 -0.33 -21.08
CA GLU A 231 -27.07 -1.16 -21.68
C GLU A 231 -28.24 -0.28 -22.14
N PRO A 232 -28.87 -0.54 -23.30
CA PRO A 232 -30.07 0.17 -23.68
C PRO A 232 -31.28 -0.43 -22.95
N GLY A 233 -31.82 0.35 -22.01
CA GLY A 233 -33.12 0.10 -21.40
C GLY A 233 -34.24 0.10 -22.44
N ALA A 234 -35.03 -0.97 -22.43
CA ALA A 234 -36.26 -1.11 -23.17
C ALA A 234 -37.28 -0.04 -22.73
N LYS A 235 -37.88 0.65 -23.71
CA LYS A 235 -39.05 1.50 -23.50
C LYS A 235 -40.29 0.75 -23.96
N SER A 236 -41.29 0.78 -23.07
CA SER A 236 -42.74 0.57 -23.25
C SER A 236 -43.23 -0.79 -23.72
#